data_AF-A0A285QHJ8-F1
#
_entry.id   AF-A0A285QHJ8-F1
#
_cell.length_a   1.000
_cell.length_b   1.000
_cell.length_c   1.000
_cell.angle_alpha   90.00
_cell.angle_beta   90.00
_cell.angle_gamma   90.00
#
_symmetry.space_group_name_H-M   'P 1'
#
loop_
_entity.id
_entity.type
_entity.pdbx_description
1 polymer ?
#
loop_
_entity_poly.entity_id
_entity_poly.type
_entity_poly.pdbx_seq_one_letter_code
_entity_poly.pdbx_strand_id
1 'polypeptide(L)'
;MKAFLGLSADFIDRMANPVYGAGVNQAYASRFADLLRRDERLPAQLSADDLSEVDTDLLSMQSWIWYLKWLTKQQELPRDEFLDALYEDAGDSLLRLIIFESVMTNPVVVRRYSNIHEQWAVPLEELPPCWPRNLVLHLVSAEPAGARDIESRPTEQLPEVLELAFSLLQVGNAAALAMLRGLLAYQWPMRGELISLVDTALLQSSGLEASELDQWRRRLGLL
;
A
#
# COMPACT_ATOMS: atom_id res chain seq x y z
N MET A 1 0.47 5.08 22.56
CA MET A 1 1.93 5.14 22.82
C MET A 1 2.45 3.78 23.26
N LYS A 2 3.03 3.04 22.31
CA LYS A 2 3.67 1.75 22.58
C LYS A 2 5.04 1.94 23.23
N ALA A 3 5.07 1.90 24.56
CA ALA A 3 6.31 1.95 25.32
C ALA A 3 7.31 0.86 24.87
N PHE A 4 6.83 -0.36 24.59
CA PHE A 4 7.72 -1.45 24.17
C PHE A 4 8.32 -1.23 22.78
N LEU A 5 7.52 -0.79 21.80
CA LEU A 5 8.01 -0.55 20.44
C LEU A 5 9.07 0.56 20.42
N GLY A 6 8.80 1.67 21.12
CA GLY A 6 9.78 2.75 21.31
C GLY A 6 11.05 2.28 22.05
N LEU A 7 10.92 1.47 23.10
CA LEU A 7 12.07 0.89 23.81
C LEU A 7 12.91 -0.06 22.92
N SER A 8 12.27 -0.68 21.92
CA SER A 8 12.93 -1.56 20.96
C SER A 8 13.40 -0.86 19.69
N ALA A 9 13.18 0.46 19.56
CA ALA A 9 13.40 1.20 18.32
C ALA A 9 14.82 1.04 17.78
N ASP A 10 15.84 1.28 18.62
CA ASP A 10 17.26 1.11 18.24
C ASP A 10 17.58 -0.32 17.79
N PHE A 11 16.93 -1.32 18.41
CA PHE A 11 17.15 -2.72 18.08
C PHE A 11 16.53 -3.05 16.71
N ILE A 12 15.32 -2.55 16.45
CA ILE A 12 14.64 -2.71 15.16
C ILE A 12 15.40 -1.95 14.07
N ASP A 13 15.88 -0.74 14.34
CA ASP A 13 16.64 0.06 13.39
C ASP A 13 17.94 -0.64 12.98
N ARG A 14 18.68 -1.22 13.93
CA ARG A 14 19.87 -2.05 13.63
C ARG A 14 19.55 -3.33 12.86
N MET A 15 18.33 -3.83 12.96
CA MET A 15 17.87 -5.00 12.21
C MET A 15 17.41 -4.64 10.79
N ALA A 16 16.76 -3.49 10.60
CA ALA A 16 16.04 -3.14 9.39
C ALA A 16 16.78 -2.15 8.48
N ASN A 17 17.59 -1.26 9.06
CA ASN A 17 18.19 -0.17 8.31
C ASN A 17 19.49 -0.63 7.61
N PRO A 18 19.55 -0.56 6.26
CA PRO A 18 20.71 -1.04 5.51
C PRO A 18 21.99 -0.23 5.78
N VAL A 19 21.90 0.96 6.37
CA VAL A 19 23.07 1.81 6.69
C VAL A 19 24.06 1.11 7.62
N TYR A 20 23.59 0.18 8.47
CA TYR A 20 24.45 -0.59 9.38
C TYR A 20 25.14 -1.78 8.71
N GLY A 21 24.76 -2.11 7.46
CA GLY A 21 25.32 -3.20 6.68
C GLY A 21 24.73 -4.57 7.01
N ALA A 22 24.70 -5.43 5.99
CA ALA A 22 24.01 -6.72 6.01
C ALA A 22 24.43 -7.64 7.18
N GLY A 23 25.71 -7.63 7.57
CA GLY A 23 26.21 -8.44 8.69
C GLY A 23 25.60 -8.04 10.04
N VAL A 24 25.44 -6.73 10.29
CA VAL A 24 24.79 -6.24 11.51
C VAL A 24 23.30 -6.56 11.47
N ASN A 25 22.63 -6.26 10.35
CA ASN A 25 21.20 -6.54 10.20
C ASN A 25 20.88 -8.02 10.42
N GLN A 26 21.67 -8.94 9.83
CA GLN A 26 21.49 -10.39 9.99
C GLN A 26 21.74 -10.86 11.43
N ALA A 27 22.74 -10.30 12.10
CA ALA A 27 23.02 -10.63 13.50
C ALA A 27 21.86 -10.21 14.43
N TYR A 28 21.30 -9.01 14.22
CA TYR A 28 20.14 -8.53 14.98
C TYR A 28 18.86 -9.30 14.63
N ALA A 29 18.64 -9.63 13.35
CA ALA A 29 17.52 -10.48 12.93
C ALA A 29 17.57 -11.88 13.58
N SER A 30 18.77 -12.47 13.69
CA SER A 30 18.95 -13.77 14.35
C SER A 30 18.64 -13.69 15.84
N ARG A 31 19.11 -12.63 16.52
CA ARG A 31 18.80 -12.37 17.93
C ARG A 31 17.31 -12.13 18.15
N PHE A 32 16.66 -11.41 17.25
CA PHE A 32 15.21 -11.21 17.30
C PHE A 32 14.45 -12.53 17.19
N ALA A 33 14.85 -13.39 16.25
CA ALA A 33 14.26 -14.71 16.10
C ALA A 33 14.51 -15.63 17.30
N ASP A 34 15.65 -15.50 17.98
CA ASP A 34 15.91 -16.17 19.27
C ASP A 34 15.01 -15.63 20.38
N LEU A 35 14.80 -14.32 20.47
CA LEU A 35 13.92 -13.68 21.45
C LEU A 35 12.47 -14.13 21.28
N LEU A 36 11.94 -14.11 20.05
CA LEU A 36 10.59 -14.59 19.73
C LEU A 36 10.38 -16.06 20.11
N ARG A 37 11.42 -16.89 20.00
CA ARG A 37 11.34 -18.31 20.41
C ARG A 37 11.38 -18.51 21.92
N ARG A 38 11.93 -17.55 22.67
CA ARG A 38 12.10 -17.65 24.12
C ARG A 38 10.98 -16.97 24.91
N ASP A 39 10.38 -15.92 24.33
CA ASP A 39 9.32 -15.15 24.97
C ASP A 39 8.05 -15.17 24.10
N GLU A 40 7.10 -16.02 24.49
CA GLU A 40 5.81 -16.18 23.82
C GLU A 40 4.91 -14.93 23.92
N ARG A 41 5.22 -13.98 24.83
CA ARG A 41 4.46 -12.73 24.99
C ARG A 41 4.93 -11.63 24.05
N LEU A 42 6.14 -11.75 23.51
CA LEU A 42 6.76 -10.73 22.68
C LEU A 42 5.95 -10.39 21.42
N PRO A 43 5.36 -11.35 20.67
CA PRO A 43 4.48 -11.03 19.54
C PRO A 43 3.30 -10.15 19.94
N ALA A 44 2.63 -10.47 21.06
CA ALA A 44 1.49 -9.68 21.55
C ALA A 44 1.90 -8.25 21.94
N GLN A 45 3.09 -8.07 22.51
CA GLN A 45 3.64 -6.74 22.81
C GLN A 45 3.95 -5.93 21.54
N LEU A 46 4.17 -6.62 20.42
CA LEU A 46 4.38 -6.07 19.08
C LEU A 46 3.10 -6.09 18.21
N SER A 47 1.90 -6.26 18.78
CA SER A 47 0.63 -6.25 18.01
C SER A 47 0.34 -4.93 17.28
N ALA A 48 -0.38 -4.95 16.17
CA ALA A 48 -0.83 -3.75 15.47
C ALA A 48 -1.95 -2.94 16.17
N ASP A 49 -2.68 -3.54 17.12
CA ASP A 49 -3.98 -3.04 17.61
C ASP A 49 -3.94 -1.66 18.29
N ASP A 50 -2.81 -1.30 18.87
CA ASP A 50 -2.63 -0.09 19.68
C ASP A 50 -1.83 1.02 18.98
N LEU A 51 -1.50 0.85 17.70
CA LEU A 51 -0.85 1.90 16.91
C LEU A 51 -1.83 3.03 16.63
N SER A 52 -1.38 4.26 16.84
CA SER A 52 -2.11 5.50 16.59
C SER A 52 -1.29 6.44 15.71
N GLU A 53 -1.93 7.43 15.09
CA GLU A 53 -1.30 8.42 14.20
C GLU A 53 0.01 9.03 14.76
N VAL A 54 0.06 9.29 16.07
CA VAL A 54 1.24 9.89 16.73
C VAL A 54 2.41 8.93 16.94
N ASP A 55 2.20 7.63 16.73
CA ASP A 55 3.24 6.63 16.92
C ASP A 55 4.20 6.54 15.72
N THR A 56 3.94 7.22 14.58
CA THR A 56 4.80 7.20 13.38
C THR A 56 6.24 7.65 13.67
N ASP A 57 6.43 8.55 14.63
CA ASP A 57 7.76 9.04 15.03
C ASP A 57 8.57 8.05 15.89
N LEU A 58 7.98 6.92 16.31
CA LEU A 58 8.65 5.97 17.20
C LEU A 58 9.78 5.18 16.53
N LEU A 59 9.69 4.99 15.21
CA LEU A 59 10.65 4.19 14.44
C LEU A 59 11.10 4.95 13.19
N SER A 60 12.30 4.63 12.69
CA SER A 60 12.71 5.06 11.36
C SER A 60 11.79 4.45 10.29
N MET A 61 11.67 5.11 9.13
CA MET A 61 10.83 4.61 8.05
C MET A 61 11.23 3.21 7.57
N GLN A 62 12.52 2.89 7.56
CA GLN A 62 13.03 1.55 7.22
C GLN A 62 12.58 0.51 8.25
N SER A 63 12.53 0.90 9.53
CA SER A 63 12.02 0.07 10.61
C SER A 63 10.51 -0.14 10.50
N TRP A 64 9.74 0.88 10.10
CA TRP A 64 8.31 0.72 9.80
C TRP A 64 8.05 -0.23 8.65
N ILE A 65 8.79 -0.11 7.55
CA ILE A 65 8.69 -1.03 6.41
C ILE A 65 8.95 -2.47 6.84
N TRP A 66 10.00 -2.70 7.64
CA TRP A 66 10.28 -4.02 8.19
C TRP A 66 9.13 -4.50 9.09
N TYR A 67 8.61 -3.63 9.95
CA TYR A 67 7.55 -3.96 10.90
C TYR A 67 6.22 -4.29 10.20
N LEU A 68 5.82 -3.54 9.17
CA LEU A 68 4.66 -3.86 8.34
C LEU A 68 4.80 -5.24 7.70
N LYS A 69 5.98 -5.58 7.17
CA LYS A 69 6.26 -6.92 6.63
C LYS A 69 6.22 -8.01 7.70
N TRP A 70 6.64 -7.70 8.93
CA TRP A 70 6.52 -8.61 10.06
C TRP A 70 5.06 -8.84 10.46
N LEU A 71 4.24 -7.78 10.57
CA LEU A 71 2.80 -7.85 10.83
C LEU A 71 2.06 -8.66 9.76
N THR A 72 2.43 -8.48 8.48
CA THR A 72 1.89 -9.29 7.38
C THR A 72 2.11 -10.79 7.59
N LYS A 73 3.25 -11.21 8.17
CA LYS A 73 3.49 -12.62 8.53
C LYS A 73 2.64 -13.08 9.71
N GLN A 74 2.29 -12.18 10.63
CA GLN A 74 1.37 -12.44 11.73
C GLN A 74 -0.11 -12.36 11.32
N GLN A 75 -0.41 -11.98 10.06
CA GLN A 75 -1.77 -11.71 9.59
C GLN A 75 -2.46 -10.60 10.39
N GLU A 76 -1.69 -9.61 10.82
CA GLU A 76 -2.16 -8.42 11.48
C GLU A 76 -2.11 -7.22 10.53
N LEU A 77 -2.98 -6.26 10.73
CA LEU A 77 -3.04 -5.01 9.97
C LEU A 77 -3.22 -3.84 10.93
N PRO A 78 -2.40 -2.78 10.84
CA PRO A 78 -2.64 -1.56 11.59
C PRO A 78 -3.98 -0.92 11.24
N ARG A 79 -4.43 -0.01 12.10
CA ARG A 79 -5.63 0.78 11.84
C ARG A 79 -5.38 1.76 10.69
N ASP A 80 -6.45 2.12 9.99
CA ASP A 80 -6.41 3.00 8.82
C ASP A 80 -5.76 4.35 9.19
N GLU A 81 -6.05 4.93 10.36
CA GLU A 81 -5.50 6.23 10.77
C GLU A 81 -3.97 6.20 10.93
N PHE A 82 -3.41 5.12 11.47
CA PHE A 82 -1.96 4.96 11.55
C PHE A 82 -1.33 4.82 10.15
N LEU A 83 -2.00 4.10 9.23
CA LEU A 83 -1.50 3.92 7.87
C LEU A 83 -1.55 5.21 7.07
N ASP A 84 -2.59 6.04 7.26
CA ASP A 84 -2.68 7.38 6.69
C ASP A 84 -1.50 8.24 7.15
N ALA A 85 -1.29 8.36 8.46
CA ALA A 85 -0.19 9.14 9.02
C ALA A 85 1.19 8.64 8.54
N LEU A 86 1.40 7.32 8.49
CA LEU A 86 2.66 6.73 8.02
C LEU A 86 2.89 6.97 6.51
N TYR A 87 1.83 6.92 5.71
CA TYR A 87 1.89 7.17 4.27
C TYR A 87 2.18 8.64 3.95
N GLU A 88 1.61 9.55 4.73
CA GLU A 88 1.89 10.99 4.63
C GLU A 88 3.35 11.30 5.03
N ASP A 89 3.82 10.76 6.15
CA ASP A 89 5.18 10.97 6.69
C ASP A 89 6.29 10.38 5.80
N ALA A 90 5.97 9.36 5.00
CA ALA A 90 6.93 8.72 4.09
C ALA A 90 7.66 9.70 3.15
N GLY A 91 7.01 10.79 2.74
CA GLY A 91 7.60 11.91 1.98
C GLY A 91 8.11 11.61 0.56
N ASP A 92 8.34 10.34 0.22
CA ASP A 92 8.87 9.86 -1.06
C ASP A 92 7.97 8.74 -1.64
N SER A 93 7.73 8.80 -2.95
CA SER A 93 6.86 7.87 -3.68
C SER A 93 7.28 6.41 -3.57
N LEU A 94 8.58 6.11 -3.50
CA LEU A 94 9.04 4.73 -3.34
C LEU A 94 8.63 4.16 -1.97
N LEU A 95 8.71 4.98 -0.91
CA LEU A 95 8.33 4.56 0.43
C LEU A 95 6.81 4.38 0.54
N ARG A 96 6.03 5.29 -0.04
CA ARG A 96 4.57 5.20 -0.19
C ARG A 96 4.15 3.92 -0.92
N LEU A 97 4.80 3.62 -2.05
CA LEU A 97 4.61 2.36 -2.79
C LEU A 97 4.86 1.14 -1.91
N ILE A 98 5.95 1.13 -1.13
CA ILE A 98 6.28 -0.02 -0.27
C ILE A 98 5.25 -0.20 0.86
N ILE A 99 4.77 0.89 1.46
CA ILE A 99 3.71 0.85 2.47
C ILE A 99 2.43 0.29 1.84
N PHE A 100 2.05 0.84 0.69
CA PHE A 100 0.86 0.41 -0.05
C PHE A 100 0.93 -1.07 -0.45
N GLU A 101 2.04 -1.52 -1.03
CA GLU A 101 2.29 -2.93 -1.35
C GLU A 101 2.22 -3.81 -0.11
N SER A 102 2.81 -3.39 1.02
CA SER A 102 2.80 -4.17 2.26
C SER A 102 1.38 -4.41 2.78
N VAL A 103 0.49 -3.42 2.63
CA VAL A 103 -0.93 -3.56 2.99
C VAL A 103 -1.70 -4.37 1.95
N MET A 104 -1.50 -4.12 0.65
CA MET A 104 -2.20 -4.81 -0.43
C MET A 104 -1.85 -6.29 -0.58
N THR A 105 -0.67 -6.69 -0.10
CA THR A 105 -0.24 -8.09 -0.03
C THR A 105 -0.57 -8.76 1.30
N ASN A 106 -1.12 -8.02 2.27
CA ASN A 106 -1.48 -8.57 3.56
C ASN A 106 -2.60 -9.62 3.43
N PRO A 107 -2.46 -10.82 4.03
CA PRO A 107 -3.48 -11.88 3.98
C PRO A 107 -4.87 -11.44 4.44
N VAL A 108 -4.97 -10.52 5.39
CA VAL A 108 -6.25 -9.97 5.85
C VAL A 108 -6.96 -9.23 4.74
N VAL A 109 -6.24 -8.38 4.01
CA VAL A 109 -6.77 -7.62 2.87
C VAL A 109 -7.09 -8.57 1.72
N VAL A 110 -6.14 -9.42 1.31
CA VAL A 110 -6.31 -10.35 0.19
C VAL A 110 -7.55 -11.25 0.37
N ARG A 111 -7.81 -11.76 1.59
CA ARG A 111 -8.99 -12.59 1.86
C ARG A 111 -10.31 -11.85 1.66
N ARG A 112 -10.37 -10.53 1.92
CA ARG A 112 -11.59 -9.74 1.69
C ARG A 112 -12.00 -9.73 0.22
N TYR A 113 -11.03 -9.89 -0.69
CA TYR A 113 -11.24 -9.89 -2.15
C TYR A 113 -11.44 -11.29 -2.74
N SER A 114 -11.42 -12.35 -1.92
CA SER A 114 -11.48 -13.75 -2.40
C SER A 114 -12.75 -14.10 -3.19
N ASN A 115 -13.85 -13.38 -2.95
CA ASN A 115 -15.13 -13.59 -3.63
C ASN A 115 -15.32 -12.72 -4.87
N ILE A 116 -14.37 -11.82 -5.20
CA ILE A 116 -14.50 -10.94 -6.36
C ILE A 116 -14.03 -11.70 -7.60
N HIS A 117 -14.95 -11.96 -8.53
CA HIS A 117 -14.61 -12.57 -9.80
C HIS A 117 -13.71 -11.65 -10.65
N GLU A 118 -12.63 -12.22 -11.20
CA GLU A 118 -11.62 -11.51 -11.99
C GLU A 118 -12.17 -10.83 -13.26
N GLN A 119 -13.38 -11.19 -13.68
CA GLN A 119 -14.00 -10.69 -14.91
C GLN A 119 -15.07 -9.61 -14.66
N TRP A 120 -15.48 -9.36 -13.42
CA TRP A 120 -16.56 -8.41 -13.12
C TRP A 120 -16.00 -7.07 -12.67
N ALA A 121 -16.34 -6.01 -13.39
CA ALA A 121 -16.09 -4.65 -12.94
C ALA A 121 -17.04 -4.35 -11.76
N VAL A 122 -16.48 -4.33 -10.56
CA VAL A 122 -17.18 -3.89 -9.34
C VAL A 122 -16.82 -2.42 -9.14
N PRO A 123 -17.81 -1.52 -8.93
CA PRO A 123 -17.54 -0.12 -8.60
C PRO A 123 -16.55 0.00 -7.43
N LEU A 124 -15.68 0.99 -7.45
CA LEU A 124 -14.66 1.21 -6.42
C LEU A 124 -15.29 1.33 -5.02
N GLU A 125 -16.46 1.95 -4.94
CA GLU A 125 -17.28 2.14 -3.75
C GLU A 125 -17.91 0.83 -3.23
N GLU A 126 -18.07 -0.17 -4.09
CA GLU A 126 -18.63 -1.48 -3.72
C GLU A 126 -17.55 -2.52 -3.39
N LEU A 127 -16.28 -2.21 -3.65
CA LEU A 127 -15.17 -3.07 -3.23
C LEU A 127 -15.12 -3.20 -1.69
N PRO A 128 -14.58 -4.31 -1.16
CA PRO A 128 -14.45 -4.51 0.27
C PRO A 128 -13.76 -3.32 0.96
N PRO A 129 -14.30 -2.82 2.09
CA PRO A 129 -13.70 -1.69 2.78
C PRO A 129 -12.32 -2.08 3.33
N CYS A 130 -11.30 -1.28 3.00
CA CYS A 130 -9.93 -1.41 3.49
C CYS A 130 -9.19 -0.08 3.26
N TRP A 131 -8.12 0.13 4.02
CA TRP A 131 -7.29 1.34 3.89
C TRP A 131 -6.90 1.69 2.43
N PRO A 132 -6.36 0.77 1.61
CA PRO A 132 -5.99 1.11 0.22
C PRO A 132 -7.17 1.60 -0.63
N ARG A 133 -8.36 1.01 -0.47
CA ARG A 133 -9.58 1.47 -1.16
C ARG A 133 -9.98 2.87 -0.70
N ASN A 134 -9.95 3.10 0.62
CA ASN A 134 -10.35 4.37 1.21
C ASN A 134 -9.38 5.50 0.79
N LEU A 135 -8.07 5.21 0.75
CA LEU A 135 -7.05 6.11 0.22
C LEU A 135 -7.33 6.50 -1.24
N VAL A 136 -7.56 5.50 -2.11
CA VAL A 136 -7.87 5.76 -3.53
C VAL A 136 -9.15 6.59 -3.67
N LEU A 137 -10.22 6.24 -2.94
CA LEU A 137 -11.47 7.00 -2.93
C LEU A 137 -11.24 8.44 -2.46
N HIS A 138 -10.47 8.66 -1.40
CA HIS A 138 -10.16 10.02 -0.94
C HIS A 138 -9.52 10.86 -2.06
N LEU A 139 -8.57 10.29 -2.80
CA LEU A 139 -7.88 10.98 -3.89
C LEU A 139 -8.79 11.27 -5.09
N VAL A 140 -9.69 10.35 -5.48
CA VAL A 140 -10.54 10.54 -6.67
C VAL A 140 -11.91 11.16 -6.38
N SER A 141 -12.34 11.13 -5.12
CA SER A 141 -13.62 11.70 -4.65
C SER A 141 -13.45 13.07 -4.00
N ALA A 142 -12.23 13.57 -3.79
CA ALA A 142 -11.99 14.92 -3.29
C ALA A 142 -12.67 15.94 -4.20
N GLU A 143 -13.88 16.36 -3.82
CA GLU A 143 -14.53 17.52 -4.42
C GLU A 143 -13.57 18.71 -4.31
N PRO A 144 -13.45 19.57 -5.33
CA PRO A 144 -12.62 20.77 -5.24
C PRO A 144 -13.12 21.59 -4.04
N ALA A 145 -12.40 21.51 -2.93
CA ALA A 145 -12.78 22.12 -1.67
C ALA A 145 -12.91 23.63 -1.86
N GLY A 146 -14.16 24.09 -1.96
CA GLY A 146 -14.52 25.49 -2.04
C GLY A 146 -14.27 26.13 -3.41
N ALA A 147 -15.33 26.70 -3.97
CA ALA A 147 -15.32 27.64 -5.08
C ALA A 147 -14.54 28.94 -4.75
N ARG A 148 -13.22 28.86 -4.56
CA ARG A 148 -12.34 30.03 -4.42
C ARG A 148 -11.08 30.01 -5.27
N ASP A 149 -10.64 28.90 -5.84
CA ASP A 149 -9.55 28.88 -6.83
C ASP A 149 -9.80 27.74 -7.83
N ILE A 150 -10.52 28.06 -8.92
CA ILE A 150 -11.03 27.09 -9.90
C ILE A 150 -9.96 26.64 -10.92
N GLU A 151 -8.77 27.25 -10.95
CA GLU A 151 -7.84 27.06 -12.06
C GLU A 151 -6.60 26.19 -11.75
N SER A 152 -6.41 25.66 -10.54
CA SER A 152 -5.10 25.06 -10.17
C SER A 152 -5.08 23.64 -9.59
N ARG A 153 -6.22 23.01 -9.26
CA ARG A 153 -6.22 21.77 -8.43
C ARG A 153 -6.44 20.41 -9.11
N PRO A 154 -7.17 20.24 -10.23
CA PRO A 154 -7.43 18.89 -10.76
C PRO A 154 -6.14 18.16 -11.21
N THR A 155 -5.11 18.91 -11.59
CA THR A 155 -3.83 18.37 -12.07
C THR A 155 -2.91 17.88 -10.95
N GLU A 156 -3.08 18.35 -9.71
CA GLU A 156 -2.18 18.02 -8.59
C GLU A 156 -2.38 16.59 -8.07
N GLN A 157 -3.57 16.02 -8.23
CA GLN A 157 -3.91 14.67 -7.76
C GLN A 157 -3.54 13.56 -8.76
N LEU A 158 -3.44 13.88 -10.05
CA LEU A 158 -3.14 12.89 -11.08
C LEU A 158 -1.81 12.15 -10.83
N PRO A 159 -0.70 12.80 -10.42
CA PRO A 159 0.55 12.10 -10.08
C PRO A 159 0.37 11.04 -9.00
N GLU A 160 -0.36 11.35 -7.91
CA GLU A 160 -0.58 10.41 -6.80
C GLU A 160 -1.50 9.26 -7.19
N VAL A 161 -2.59 9.54 -7.93
CA VAL A 161 -3.48 8.50 -8.45
C VAL A 161 -2.74 7.60 -9.44
N LEU A 162 -1.87 8.17 -10.27
CA LEU A 162 -1.04 7.43 -11.21
C LEU A 162 -0.03 6.54 -10.48
N GLU A 163 0.63 7.06 -9.45
CA GLU A 163 1.52 6.30 -8.58
C GLU A 163 0.80 5.08 -7.98
N LEU A 164 -0.40 5.26 -7.44
CA LEU A 164 -1.21 4.16 -6.90
C LEU A 164 -1.66 3.17 -7.99
N ALA A 165 -2.02 3.65 -9.18
CA ALA A 165 -2.39 2.77 -10.29
C ALA A 165 -1.23 1.87 -10.72
N PHE A 166 -0.01 2.42 -10.81
CA PHE A 166 1.20 1.64 -11.07
C PHE A 166 1.54 0.70 -9.92
N SER A 167 1.34 1.14 -8.68
CA SER A 167 1.49 0.30 -7.48
C SER A 167 0.59 -0.94 -7.56
N LEU A 168 -0.69 -0.73 -7.88
CA LEU A 168 -1.67 -1.81 -8.05
C LEU A 168 -1.29 -2.76 -9.19
N LEU A 169 -0.81 -2.22 -10.32
CA LEU A 169 -0.35 -3.02 -11.44
C LEU A 169 0.88 -3.87 -11.07
N GLN A 170 1.85 -3.29 -10.36
CA GLN A 170 3.07 -3.96 -9.90
C GLN A 170 2.76 -5.07 -8.90
N VAL A 171 1.86 -4.83 -7.94
CA VAL A 171 1.43 -5.85 -6.97
C VAL A 171 0.74 -7.02 -7.68
N GLY A 172 -0.12 -6.73 -8.66
CA GLY A 172 -0.64 -7.71 -9.62
C GLY A 172 -1.51 -8.85 -9.04
N ASN A 173 -1.75 -8.87 -7.73
CA ASN A 173 -2.62 -9.86 -7.10
C ASN A 173 -4.11 -9.55 -7.38
N ALA A 174 -5.00 -10.52 -7.12
CA ALA A 174 -6.42 -10.37 -7.43
C ALA A 174 -7.08 -9.14 -6.76
N ALA A 175 -6.66 -8.80 -5.52
CA ALA A 175 -7.16 -7.62 -4.82
C ALA A 175 -6.72 -6.32 -5.50
N ALA A 176 -5.43 -6.24 -5.86
CA ALA A 176 -4.86 -5.10 -6.56
C ALA A 176 -5.50 -4.88 -7.93
N LEU A 177 -5.69 -5.96 -8.70
CA LEU A 177 -6.33 -5.87 -10.01
C LEU A 177 -7.83 -5.54 -9.92
N ALA A 178 -8.53 -6.01 -8.89
CA ALA A 178 -9.91 -5.59 -8.64
C ALA A 178 -10.01 -4.10 -8.30
N MET A 179 -9.09 -3.59 -7.48
CA MET A 179 -9.01 -2.16 -7.13
C MET A 179 -8.64 -1.30 -8.33
N LEU A 180 -7.66 -1.72 -9.14
CA LEU A 180 -7.28 -1.01 -10.36
C LEU A 180 -8.44 -0.96 -11.36
N ARG A 181 -9.16 -2.06 -11.54
CA ARG A 181 -10.40 -2.06 -12.34
C ARG A 181 -11.43 -1.07 -11.81
N GLY A 182 -11.68 -1.08 -10.50
CA GLY A 182 -12.59 -0.15 -9.84
C GLY A 182 -12.18 1.30 -10.11
N LEU A 183 -10.91 1.63 -9.95
CA LEU A 183 -10.34 2.96 -10.22
C LEU A 183 -10.49 3.38 -11.69
N LEU A 184 -10.20 2.49 -12.64
CA LEU A 184 -10.34 2.76 -14.08
C LEU A 184 -11.81 2.88 -14.52
N ALA A 185 -12.74 2.28 -13.76
CA ALA A 185 -14.17 2.40 -13.99
C ALA A 185 -14.80 3.62 -13.29
N TYR A 186 -14.18 4.12 -12.21
CA TYR A 186 -14.69 5.22 -11.40
C TYR A 186 -14.73 6.53 -12.21
N GLN A 187 -15.82 7.28 -12.09
CA GLN A 187 -16.03 8.52 -12.85
C GLN A 187 -15.42 9.71 -12.11
N TRP A 188 -14.30 10.22 -12.63
CA TRP A 188 -13.63 11.42 -12.12
C TRP A 188 -12.95 12.19 -13.28
N PRO A 189 -12.65 13.49 -13.13
CA PRO A 189 -12.25 14.35 -14.24
C PRO A 189 -11.05 13.86 -15.08
N MET A 190 -10.01 13.30 -14.44
CA MET A 190 -8.79 12.87 -15.13
C MET A 190 -8.78 11.37 -15.49
N ARG A 191 -9.95 10.70 -15.42
CA ARG A 191 -10.09 9.26 -15.72
C ARG A 191 -9.55 8.89 -17.09
N GLY A 192 -9.85 9.68 -18.12
CA GLY A 192 -9.41 9.41 -19.49
C GLY A 192 -7.88 9.44 -19.65
N GLU A 193 -7.23 10.37 -18.95
CA GLU A 193 -5.77 10.50 -18.93
C GLU A 193 -5.12 9.32 -18.21
N LEU A 194 -5.69 8.91 -17.07
CA LEU A 194 -5.24 7.71 -16.36
C LEU A 194 -5.32 6.46 -17.24
N ILE A 195 -6.46 6.24 -17.92
CA ILE A 195 -6.63 5.09 -18.84
C ILE A 195 -5.56 5.12 -19.94
N SER A 196 -5.33 6.28 -20.56
CA SER A 196 -4.33 6.45 -21.62
C SER A 196 -2.91 6.12 -21.13
N LEU A 197 -2.56 6.58 -19.93
CA LEU A 197 -1.24 6.34 -19.34
C LEU A 197 -1.03 4.86 -18.97
N VAL A 198 -2.04 4.22 -18.38
CA VAL A 198 -2.00 2.78 -18.06
C VAL A 198 -1.89 1.94 -19.34
N ASP A 199 -2.69 2.24 -20.37
CA ASP A 199 -2.63 1.52 -21.65
C ASP A 199 -1.29 1.72 -22.36
N THR A 200 -0.74 2.94 -22.33
CA THR A 200 0.58 3.26 -22.85
C THR A 200 1.67 2.47 -22.12
N ALA A 201 1.59 2.36 -20.80
CA ALA A 201 2.55 1.58 -20.02
C ALA A 201 2.49 0.08 -20.36
N LEU A 202 1.29 -0.48 -20.57
CA LEU A 202 1.14 -1.86 -21.03
C LEU A 202 1.76 -2.06 -22.42
N LEU A 203 1.51 -1.13 -23.35
CA LEU A 203 2.09 -1.15 -24.70
C LEU A 203 3.63 -1.05 -24.69
N GLN A 204 4.19 -0.27 -23.77
CA GLN A 204 5.63 -0.07 -23.63
C GLN A 204 6.33 -1.18 -22.84
N SER A 205 5.59 -2.02 -22.12
CA SER A 205 6.15 -3.17 -21.42
C SER A 205 6.74 -4.15 -22.44
N SER A 206 8.07 -4.24 -22.45
CA SER A 206 8.81 -4.97 -23.47
C SER A 206 8.51 -6.46 -23.41
N GLY A 207 8.01 -7.01 -24.51
CA GLY A 207 7.85 -8.45 -24.70
C GLY A 207 6.44 -9.00 -24.57
N LEU A 208 5.41 -8.17 -24.34
CA LEU A 208 4.03 -8.64 -24.44
C LEU A 208 3.64 -8.87 -25.90
N GLU A 209 3.18 -10.08 -26.23
CA GLU A 209 2.53 -10.34 -27.50
C GLU A 209 1.17 -9.63 -27.57
N ALA A 210 0.66 -9.36 -28.79
CA ALA A 210 -0.64 -8.71 -28.96
C ALA A 210 -1.78 -9.45 -28.23
N SER A 211 -1.70 -10.78 -28.16
CA SER A 211 -2.68 -11.62 -27.45
C SER A 211 -2.61 -11.47 -25.92
N GLU A 212 -1.45 -11.15 -25.36
CA GLU A 212 -1.25 -10.92 -23.93
C GLU A 212 -1.70 -9.51 -23.53
N LEU A 213 -1.42 -8.53 -24.39
CA LEU A 213 -1.92 -7.17 -24.22
C LEU A 213 -3.45 -7.13 -24.16
N ASP A 214 -4.13 -7.83 -25.08
CA ASP A 214 -5.59 -7.92 -25.08
C ASP A 214 -6.14 -8.62 -23.82
N GLN A 215 -5.43 -9.64 -23.32
CA GLN A 215 -5.78 -10.27 -22.04
C GLN A 215 -5.66 -9.28 -20.88
N TRP A 216 -4.57 -8.50 -20.81
CA TRP A 216 -4.41 -7.48 -19.79
C TRP A 216 -5.49 -6.41 -19.86
N ARG A 217 -5.78 -5.89 -21.06
CA ARG A 217 -6.86 -4.91 -21.26
C ARG A 217 -8.22 -5.44 -20.79
N ARG A 218 -8.56 -6.69 -21.11
CA ARG A 218 -9.79 -7.34 -20.60
C ARG A 218 -9.77 -7.49 -19.08
N ARG A 219 -8.65 -7.91 -18.50
CA ARG A 219 -8.49 -8.03 -17.04
C ARG A 219 -8.58 -6.68 -16.32
N LEU A 220 -8.32 -5.57 -17.02
CA LEU A 220 -8.47 -4.21 -16.50
C LEU A 220 -9.81 -3.54 -16.89
N GLY A 221 -10.67 -4.22 -17.66
CA GLY A 221 -11.96 -3.65 -18.10
C GLY A 221 -11.81 -2.52 -19.11
N LEU A 222 -10.73 -2.52 -19.91
CA LEU A 222 -10.45 -1.54 -20.95
C LEU A 222 -11.00 -1.94 -22.34
N LEU A 223 -11.50 -3.17 -22.48
CA LEU A 223 -12.11 -3.75 -23.68
C LEU A 223 -13.48 -4.36 -23.37
#